data_AF-A0A2S8WHZ0-F1
#
_entry.id   AF-A0A2S8WHZ0-F1
#
_cell.length_a   1.000
_cell.length_b   1.000
_cell.length_c   1.000
_cell.angle_alpha   90.00
_cell.angle_beta   90.00
_cell.angle_gamma   90.00
#
_symmetry.space_group_name_H-M   'P 1'
#
loop_
_entity.id
_entity.type
_entity.pdbx_description
1 polymer ?
#
loop_
_entity_poly.entity_id
_entity_poly.type
_entity_poly.pdbx_seq_one_letter_code
_entity_poly.pdbx_strand_id
1 'polypeptide(L)' 'MGLQGWHLVIIVILALLLFGAPKLPGLARSMGQSLRIFKSEVRQMKDEGTSAPAADETVEDKIIDAAPYKNNA' A
#
# COMPACT_ATOMS: atom_id res chain seq x y z
N MET A 1 -28.84 -1.27 17.94
CA MET A 1 -28.84 -2.24 16.82
C MET A 1 -27.52 -2.10 16.07
N GLY A 2 -26.44 -2.65 16.64
CA GLY A 2 -25.09 -2.43 16.11
C GLY A 2 -24.89 -3.20 14.81
N LEU A 3 -24.17 -2.59 13.87
CA LEU A 3 -23.73 -3.24 12.64
C LEU A 3 -22.81 -4.41 13.02
N GLN A 4 -23.42 -5.57 13.27
CA GLN A 4 -22.72 -6.82 13.45
C GLN A 4 -21.83 -6.99 12.22
N GLY A 5 -20.50 -7.03 12.40
CA GLY A 5 -19.50 -7.02 11.31
C GLY A 5 -19.75 -8.07 10.21
N TRP A 6 -20.61 -9.06 10.49
CA TRP A 6 -21.20 -9.97 9.52
C TRP A 6 -21.79 -9.30 8.26
N HIS A 7 -22.36 -8.10 8.38
CA HIS A 7 -22.93 -7.38 7.23
C HIS A 7 -21.85 -6.98 6.22
N LEU A 8 -20.65 -6.61 6.67
CA LEU A 8 -19.56 -6.25 5.76
C LEU A 8 -19.09 -7.46 4.96
N VAL A 9 -19.05 -8.64 5.57
CA VAL A 9 -18.68 -9.88 4.87
C VAL A 9 -19.64 -10.17 3.71
N ILE A 10 -20.94 -10.01 3.94
CA ILE A 10 -21.98 -10.18 2.90
C ILE A 10 -21.78 -9.18 1.76
N ILE A 11 -21.52 -7.90 2.06
CA ILE A 11 -21.28 -6.87 1.04
C ILE A 11 -20.03 -7.19 0.22
N VAL A 12 -18.95 -7.65 0.85
CA VAL A 12 -17.73 -8.05 0.15
C VAL A 12 -17.98 -9.24 -0.78
N ILE A 13 -18.76 -10.23 -0.36
CA ILE A 13 -19.14 -11.36 -1.20
C ILE A 13 -19.95 -10.89 -2.42
N LEU A 14 -20.93 -10.02 -2.22
CA LEU A 14 -21.72 -9.42 -3.31
C LEU A 14 -20.84 -8.60 -4.27
N ALA A 15 -19.91 -7.80 -3.74
CA ALA A 15 -18.97 -7.05 -4.55
C ALA A 15 -18.05 -7.97 -5.36
N LEU A 16 -17.57 -9.07 -4.78
CA LEU A 16 -16.77 -10.08 -5.49
C LEU A 16 -17.56 -10.79 -6.59
N LEU A 17 -18.85 -11.04 -6.39
CA LEU A 17 -19.72 -11.63 -7.41
C LEU A 17 -19.98 -10.67 -8.58
N LEU A 18 -20.19 -9.37 -8.29
CA LEU A 18 -20.46 -8.35 -9.31
C LEU A 18 -19.21 -7.89 -10.06
N PHE A 19 -18.12 -7.64 -9.34
CA PHE A 19 -16.88 -7.12 -9.90
C PHE A 19 -15.90 -8.23 -10.29
N GLY A 20 -15.98 -9.41 -9.67
CA GLY A 20 -15.01 -10.49 -9.84
C GLY A 20 -13.77 -10.31 -8.96
N ALA A 21 -13.19 -11.44 -8.53
CA ALA A 21 -11.96 -11.47 -7.73
C ALA A 21 -10.76 -10.69 -8.33
N PRO A 22 -10.50 -10.65 -9.64
CA PRO A 22 -9.34 -9.93 -10.17
C PRO A 22 -9.53 -8.40 -10.29
N LYS A 23 -10.78 -7.89 -10.27
CA LYS A 23 -11.04 -6.45 -10.48
C LYS A 23 -10.96 -5.64 -9.17
N LEU A 24 -11.36 -6.20 -8.04
CA LEU A 24 -11.19 -5.55 -6.73
C LEU A 24 -9.73 -5.18 -6.39
N PRO A 25 -8.72 -6.07 -6.52
CA PRO A 25 -7.35 -5.71 -6.23
C PRO A 25 -6.79 -4.67 -7.21
N GLY A 26 -7.25 -4.68 -8.47
CA GLY A 26 -6.88 -3.68 -9.47
C GLY A 26 -7.36 -2.28 -9.09
N LEU A 27 -8.65 -2.16 -8.72
CA LEU A 27 -9.24 -0.89 -8.28
C LEU A 27 -8.65 -0.40 -6.97
N ALA A 28 -8.42 -1.29 -6.01
CA ALA A 28 -7.79 -0.95 -4.74
C ALA A 28 -6.34 -0.46 -4.94
N ARG A 29 -5.57 -1.10 -5.84
CA ARG A 29 -4.19 -0.66 -6.15
C ARG A 29 -4.16 0.71 -6.81
N SER A 30 -4.98 0.96 -7.83
CA SER A 30 -5.00 2.26 -8.51
C SER A 30 -5.46 3.39 -7.59
N MET A 31 -6.54 3.17 -6.81
CA MET A 31 -6.99 4.14 -5.80
C MET A 31 -5.97 4.33 -4.68
N GLY A 32 -5.32 3.25 -4.22
CA GLY A 32 -4.28 3.31 -3.21
C GLY A 32 -3.05 4.12 -3.65
N GLN A 33 -2.65 4.01 -4.92
CA GLN A 33 -1.58 4.84 -5.48
C GLN A 33 -1.96 6.33 -5.50
N SER A 34 -3.18 6.68 -5.93
CA SER A 34 -3.67 8.07 -5.90
C SER A 34 -3.75 8.63 -4.47
N LEU A 35 -4.24 7.82 -3.51
CA LEU A 35 -4.30 8.21 -2.11
C LEU A 35 -2.91 8.34 -1.47
N ARG A 36 -1.92 7.54 -1.87
CA ARG A 36 -0.53 7.65 -1.38
C ARG A 36 0.08 8.99 -1.81
N ILE A 37 -0.09 9.38 -3.07
CA ILE A 37 0.40 10.67 -3.58
C ILE A 37 -0.27 11.82 -2.83
N PHE A 38 -1.60 11.80 -2.74
CA PHE A 38 -2.35 12.82 -2.00
C PHE A 38 -1.96 12.90 -0.52
N LYS A 39 -1.77 11.75 0.14
CA LYS A 39 -1.30 11.68 1.53
C LYS A 39 0.09 12.29 1.70
N SER A 40 1.00 12.04 0.77
CA SER A 40 2.37 12.59 0.80
C SER A 40 2.37 14.10 0.65
N GLU A 41 1.59 14.65 -0.29
CA GLU A 41 1.44 16.11 -0.45
C GLU A 41 0.79 16.75 0.78
N VAL A 42 -0.29 16.14 1.29
CA VAL A 42 -0.97 16.63 2.51
C VAL A 42 -0.06 16.51 3.74
N ARG A 43 0.80 15.49 3.82
CA ARG A 43 1.80 15.37 4.88
C ARG A 43 2.83 16.48 4.79
N GLN A 44 3.36 16.74 3.60
CA GLN A 44 4.35 17.80 3.39
C GLN A 44 3.79 19.16 3.82
N MET A 45 2.54 19.47 3.46
CA MET A 45 1.84 20.67 3.94
C MET A 45 1.65 20.71 5.46
N LYS A 46 1.50 19.56 6.11
CA LYS A 46 1.33 19.46 7.57
C LYS A 46 2.66 19.49 8.33
N ASP A 47 3.70 18.94 7.73
CA ASP A 47 5.06 18.83 8.30
C ASP A 47 5.81 20.17 8.18
N GLU A 48 5.41 21.08 7.26
CA GLU A 48 5.84 22.50 7.25
C GLU A 48 5.40 23.30 8.50
N GLY A 49 4.59 22.72 9.39
CA GLY A 49 4.18 23.29 10.67
C GLY A 49 4.68 22.58 11.95
N THR A 50 5.24 21.37 11.86
CA THR A 50 5.85 20.68 13.02
C THR A 50 6.62 19.44 12.54
N SER A 51 7.93 19.40 12.77
CA SER A 51 8.80 18.30 12.35
C SER A 51 8.47 16.98 13.07
N ALA A 52 8.12 15.94 12.31
CA ALA A 52 8.24 14.54 12.75
C ALA A 52 8.44 13.60 11.53
N PRO A 53 9.48 12.74 11.53
CA PRO A 53 9.72 11.81 10.43
C PRO A 53 8.77 10.63 10.55
N ALA A 54 7.94 10.39 9.54
CA ALA A 54 7.14 9.17 9.46
C ALA A 54 7.86 8.14 8.61
N ALA A 55 8.40 7.14 9.31
CA ALA A 55 8.95 5.91 8.76
C ALA A 55 7.94 5.23 7.83
N ASP A 56 8.37 5.02 6.58
CA ASP A 56 7.88 3.96 5.68
C ASP A 56 9.13 3.37 5.00
N GLU A 57 10.11 2.97 5.81
CA GLU A 57 11.14 2.01 5.42
C GLU A 57 10.75 0.65 6.02
N THR A 58 9.95 -0.12 5.30
CA THR A 58 9.98 -1.57 5.46
C THR A 58 11.24 -2.08 4.78
N VAL A 59 12.26 -2.30 5.61
CA VAL A 59 13.39 -3.18 5.33
C VAL A 59 12.85 -4.61 5.15
N GLU A 60 13.00 -5.19 3.95
CA GLU A 60 13.32 -6.62 3.77
C GLU A 60 13.61 -6.91 2.29
N ASP A 61 14.90 -6.85 1.90
CA ASP A 61 15.53 -8.00 1.22
C ASP A 61 17.05 -7.88 1.38
N LYS A 62 17.52 -8.32 2.55
CA LYS A 62 18.91 -8.74 2.70
C LYS A 62 19.05 -10.08 1.97
N ILE A 63 19.45 -10.04 0.70
CA ILE A 63 20.28 -11.11 0.13
C ILE A 63 21.60 -10.50 -0.29
N ILE A 64 22.51 -10.53 0.67
CA ILE A 64 23.93 -10.70 0.42
C ILE A 64 24.12 -11.98 -0.42
N ASP A 65 24.48 -11.86 -1.70
CA ASP A 65 25.33 -12.87 -2.33
C ASP A 65 26.53 -12.16 -2.94
N ALA A 66 27.68 -12.44 -2.34
CA ALA A 66 28.96 -11.95 -2.73
C ALA A 66 29.48 -12.79 -3.89
N ALA A 67 29.67 -12.18 -5.07
CA ALA A 67 30.60 -12.71 -6.06
C ALA A 67 31.45 -11.55 -6.61
N PRO A 68 32.80 -11.65 -6.52
CA PRO A 68 33.69 -10.53 -6.73
C PRO A 68 33.78 -10.15 -8.21
N TYR A 69 33.84 -8.84 -8.43
CA TYR A 69 34.32 -8.19 -9.64
C TYR A 69 35.66 -8.80 -10.07
N LYS A 70 35.68 -9.58 -11.15
CA LYS A 70 36.91 -10.00 -11.85
C LYS A 70 36.95 -9.32 -13.21
N ASN A 71 37.85 -8.36 -13.26
CA ASN A 71 38.07 -7.43 -14.34
C ASN A 71 39.25 -7.92 -15.20
N ASN A 72 39.00 -7.97 -16.51
CA ASN A 72 39.97 -7.95 -17.61
C ASN A 72 41.23 -8.84 -17.50
N ALA A 73 41.17 -9.97 -18.22
CA ALA A 73 42.33 -10.60 -18.85
C ALA A 73 42.34 -10.21 -20.34
#